data_AF-A0A0H3WMR8-F1
#
_entry.id   AF-A0A0H3WMR8-F1
#
_cell.length_a   1.000
_cell.length_b   1.000
_cell.length_c   1.000
_cell.angle_alpha   90.00
_cell.angle_beta   90.00
_cell.angle_gamma   90.00
#
_symmetry.space_group_name_H-M   'P 1'
#
loop_
_entity.id
_entity.type
_entity.pdbx_description
1 polymer ?
#
loop_
_entity_poly.entity_id
_entity_poly.type
_entity_poly.pdbx_seq_one_letter_code
_entity_poly.pdbx_strand_id
1 'polypeptide(L)'
;MEMTATRVDYQRWLSLRRQVPANEYPVYPLPEKLPRRGYVVWFYFRNEFFGAHYDEKHKGYVSAHVKNPWEAAFLETKTEALEIARRMVCPCLVLYCAGPLGSVSAVA
;
A
#
# COMPACT_ATOMS: atom_id res chain seq x y z
N MET A 1 17.91 5.19 -16.61
CA MET A 1 16.84 4.29 -16.14
C MET A 1 16.49 4.72 -14.72
N GLU A 2 15.45 5.52 -14.56
CA GLU A 2 15.07 6.12 -13.28
C GLU A 2 14.41 5.03 -12.40
N MET A 3 14.97 4.77 -11.22
CA MET A 3 14.36 3.82 -10.27
C MET A 3 13.18 4.50 -9.58
N THR A 4 11.98 3.95 -9.73
CA THR A 4 10.80 4.47 -9.02
C THR A 4 10.91 4.17 -7.52
N ALA A 5 10.45 5.09 -6.66
CA ALA A 5 10.49 4.91 -5.20
C ALA A 5 9.82 3.59 -4.76
N THR A 6 8.71 3.22 -5.40
CA THR A 6 8.00 1.95 -5.15
C THR A 6 8.86 0.73 -5.47
N ARG A 7 9.69 0.78 -6.53
CA ARG A 7 10.63 -0.31 -6.84
C ARG A 7 11.70 -0.48 -5.75
N VAL A 8 12.20 0.63 -5.22
CA VAL A 8 13.16 0.62 -4.10
C VAL A 8 12.51 0.00 -2.86
N ASP A 9 11.29 0.41 -2.52
CA ASP A 9 10.55 -0.15 -1.40
C ASP A 9 10.21 -1.63 -1.58
N TYR A 10 9.90 -2.07 -2.81
CA TYR A 10 9.67 -3.49 -3.09
C TYR A 10 10.93 -4.34 -2.86
N GLN A 11 12.09 -3.89 -3.33
CA GLN A 11 13.36 -4.58 -3.07
C GLN A 11 13.69 -4.59 -1.58
N ARG A 12 13.49 -3.46 -0.89
CA ARG A 12 13.68 -3.36 0.55
C ARG A 12 12.78 -4.34 1.33
N TRP A 13 11.50 -4.39 0.99
CA TRP A 13 10.53 -5.32 1.60
C TRP A 13 10.94 -6.78 1.36
N LEU A 14 11.39 -7.14 0.15
CA LEU A 14 11.90 -8.49 -0.14
C LEU A 14 13.15 -8.82 0.68
N SER A 15 14.11 -7.90 0.79
CA SER A 15 15.33 -8.09 1.56
C SER A 15 15.04 -8.28 3.06
N LEU A 16 14.19 -7.43 3.64
CA LEU A 16 13.82 -7.49 5.05
C LEU A 16 13.13 -8.82 5.40
N ARG A 17 12.22 -9.31 4.54
CA ARG A 17 11.55 -10.61 4.74
C ARG A 17 12.49 -11.82 4.64
N ARG A 18 13.62 -11.69 3.93
CA ARG A 18 14.61 -12.77 3.76
C ARG A 18 15.64 -12.81 4.88
N GLN A 19 15.99 -11.64 5.43
CA GLN A 19 17.11 -11.50 6.36
C GLN A 19 16.70 -11.57 7.83
N VAL A 20 15.46 -11.19 8.15
CA VAL A 20 15.04 -11.00 9.55
C VAL A 20 13.92 -11.97 9.90
N PRO A 21 13.99 -12.70 11.03
CA PRO A 21 12.84 -13.42 11.58
C PRO A 21 11.68 -12.43 11.75
N ALA A 22 10.44 -12.82 11.44
CA ALA A 22 9.26 -11.95 11.45
C ALA A 22 9.02 -11.20 12.79
N ASN A 23 9.73 -11.60 13.85
CA ASN A 23 9.60 -11.12 15.21
C ASN A 23 10.52 -9.93 15.54
N GLU A 24 11.55 -9.65 14.72
CA GLU A 24 12.56 -8.60 14.99
C GLU A 24 12.36 -7.32 14.18
N TYR A 25 11.69 -7.40 13.02
CA TYR A 25 11.25 -6.25 12.25
C TYR A 25 9.80 -6.47 11.81
N PRO A 26 8.86 -5.57 12.14
CA PRO A 26 7.43 -5.78 11.86
C PRO A 26 7.12 -5.44 10.40
N VAL A 27 7.81 -6.08 9.45
CA VAL A 27 7.36 -6.07 8.06
C VAL A 27 6.26 -7.12 7.92
N TYR A 28 5.04 -6.65 7.71
CA TYR A 28 3.89 -7.52 7.57
C TYR A 28 4.00 -8.34 6.27
N PRO A 29 3.49 -9.58 6.26
CA PRO A 29 3.30 -10.32 5.02
C PRO A 29 2.28 -9.58 4.16
N LEU A 30 2.30 -9.86 2.85
CA LEU A 30 1.25 -9.34 1.95
C LEU A 30 -0.12 -9.76 2.49
N PRO A 31 -1.11 -8.84 2.50
CA PRO A 31 -2.47 -9.22 2.83
C PRO A 31 -2.95 -10.25 1.80
N GLU A 32 -3.48 -11.38 2.26
CA GLU A 32 -3.90 -12.48 1.36
C GLU A 32 -5.07 -12.08 0.46
N LYS A 33 -5.93 -11.18 0.94
CA LYS A 33 -7.17 -10.78 0.28
C LYS A 33 -7.42 -9.30 0.47
N LEU A 34 -7.95 -8.67 -0.57
CA LEU A 34 -8.48 -7.32 -0.53
C LEU A 34 -9.97 -7.32 -0.92
N PRO A 35 -10.76 -6.39 -0.35
CA PRO A 35 -12.22 -6.40 -0.51
C PRO A 35 -12.69 -5.99 -1.91
N ARG A 36 -11.85 -5.31 -2.69
CA ARG A 36 -12.21 -4.73 -3.98
C ARG A 36 -11.11 -4.98 -5.01
N ARG A 37 -11.49 -4.92 -6.29
CA ARG A 37 -10.55 -4.85 -7.41
C ARG A 37 -9.90 -3.48 -7.45
N GLY A 38 -8.62 -3.43 -7.80
CA GLY A 38 -7.91 -2.18 -8.07
C GLY A 38 -6.53 -2.13 -7.45
N TYR A 39 -6.00 -0.92 -7.37
CA TYR A 39 -4.69 -0.62 -6.79
C TYR A 39 -4.85 0.09 -5.45
N VAL A 40 -4.07 -0.32 -4.45
CA VAL A 40 -4.03 0.34 -3.14
C VAL A 40 -2.59 0.61 -2.74
N VAL A 41 -2.37 1.67 -1.98
CA VAL A 41 -1.06 1.92 -1.34
C VAL A 41 -1.10 1.31 0.06
N TRP A 42 -0.08 0.51 0.39
CA TRP A 42 0.01 -0.25 1.64
C TRP A 42 1.34 0.00 2.35
N PHE A 43 1.25 0.35 3.63
CA PHE A 43 2.37 0.65 4.51
C PHE A 43 2.78 -0.63 5.25
N TYR A 44 3.72 -1.35 4.65
CA TYR A 44 4.11 -2.71 5.05
C TYR A 44 4.77 -2.81 6.44
N PHE A 45 5.17 -1.70 7.05
CA PHE A 45 5.65 -1.66 8.45
C PHE A 45 4.54 -1.54 9.51
N ARG A 46 3.34 -1.12 9.09
CA ARG A 46 2.22 -0.81 10.00
C ARG A 46 0.97 -1.64 9.75
N ASN A 47 0.96 -2.40 8.66
CA ASN A 47 -0.22 -3.09 8.13
C ASN A 47 -1.41 -2.14 7.93
N GLU A 48 -1.13 -0.97 7.38
CA GLU A 48 -2.13 0.06 7.12
C GLU A 48 -2.18 0.37 5.63
N PHE A 49 -3.30 0.89 5.18
CA PHE A 49 -3.54 1.29 3.81
C PHE A 49 -3.70 2.80 3.74
N PHE A 50 -3.43 3.35 2.56
CA PHE A 50 -3.85 4.69 2.22
C PHE A 50 -5.36 4.71 2.07
N GLY A 51 -6.02 5.46 2.95
CA GLY A 51 -7.42 5.83 2.85
C GLY A 51 -7.56 7.32 2.53
N ALA A 52 -8.73 7.70 2.07
CA ALA A 52 -9.14 9.09 1.97
C ALA A 52 -10.55 9.20 2.54
N HIS A 53 -10.77 10.16 3.43
CA HIS A 53 -12.11 10.50 3.91
C HIS A 53 -12.35 11.99 3.73
N TYR A 54 -13.62 12.34 3.58
CA TYR A 54 -14.01 13.74 3.55
C TYR A 54 -14.03 14.28 4.97
N ASP A 55 -13.26 15.33 5.21
CA ASP A 55 -13.24 16.08 6.45
C ASP A 55 -14.20 17.28 6.31
N GLU A 56 -15.32 17.23 7.01
CA GLU A 56 -16.33 18.29 6.97
C GLU A 56 -15.82 19.62 7.52
N LYS A 57 -14.91 19.59 8.49
CA LYS A 57 -14.34 20.79 9.12
C LYS A 57 -13.45 21.55 8.15
N HIS A 58 -12.68 20.83 7.34
CA HIS A 58 -11.78 21.40 6.34
C HIS A 58 -12.39 21.48 4.94
N LYS A 59 -13.63 20.98 4.76
CA LYS A 59 -14.35 20.89 3.48
C LYS A 59 -13.47 20.29 2.37
N GLY A 60 -12.80 19.18 2.67
CA GLY A 60 -11.85 18.57 1.74
C GLY A 60 -11.55 17.11 2.08
N TYR A 61 -10.97 16.39 1.13
CA TYR A 61 -10.50 15.03 1.37
C TYR A 61 -9.14 15.03 2.04
N VAL A 62 -9.02 14.30 3.15
CA VAL A 62 -7.79 14.15 3.89
C VAL A 62 -7.30 12.70 3.77
N SER A 63 -6.01 12.55 3.48
CA SER A 63 -5.33 11.26 3.48
C SER A 63 -5.26 10.70 4.89
N ALA A 64 -5.63 9.44 5.06
CA ALA A 64 -5.59 8.75 6.34
C ALA A 64 -4.86 7.41 6.24
N HIS A 65 -4.23 7.01 7.33
CA HIS A 65 -3.78 5.64 7.53
C HIS A 65 -4.95 4.82 8.07
N VAL A 66 -5.37 3.78 7.34
CA VAL A 66 -6.50 2.93 7.74
C VAL A 66 -6.03 1.49 7.92
N LYS A 67 -6.44 0.82 8.99
CA LYS A 67 -6.13 -0.60 9.21
C LYS A 67 -7.09 -1.53 8.50
N ASN A 68 -8.34 -1.08 8.32
CA ASN A 68 -9.38 -1.83 7.67
C ASN A 68 -9.26 -1.70 6.14
N PRO A 69 -9.02 -2.79 5.39
CA PRO A 69 -8.93 -2.74 3.93
C PRO A 69 -10.20 -2.20 3.26
N TRP A 70 -11.36 -2.26 3.92
CA TRP A 70 -12.62 -1.73 3.38
C TRP A 70 -12.66 -0.20 3.33
N GLU A 71 -11.83 0.45 4.14
CA GLU A 71 -11.69 1.92 4.20
C GLU A 71 -10.54 2.42 3.33
N ALA A 72 -9.78 1.51 2.71
CA ALA A 72 -8.69 1.86 1.81
C ALA A 72 -9.21 2.51 0.52
N ALA A 73 -8.44 3.46 0.01
CA ALA A 73 -8.71 4.05 -1.29
C ALA A 73 -8.25 3.08 -2.40
N PHE A 74 -9.21 2.51 -3.12
CA PHE A 74 -8.97 1.70 -4.31
C PHE A 74 -8.94 2.59 -5.53
N LEU A 75 -7.81 2.56 -6.22
CA LEU A 75 -7.54 3.33 -7.42
C LEU A 75 -7.72 2.45 -8.65
N GLU A 76 -8.18 3.04 -9.74
CA GLU A 76 -8.45 2.31 -10.97
C GLU A 76 -7.16 1.96 -11.70
N THR A 77 -6.17 2.86 -11.64
CA THR A 77 -4.93 2.72 -12.41
C THR A 77 -3.70 2.52 -11.54
N LYS A 78 -2.72 1.79 -12.08
CA LYS A 78 -1.40 1.63 -11.47
C LYS A 78 -0.69 2.97 -11.33
N THR A 79 -0.83 3.85 -12.33
CA THR A 79 -0.13 5.14 -12.38
C THR A 79 -0.54 6.04 -11.23
N GLU A 80 -1.85 6.21 -10.99
CA GLU A 80 -2.35 7.01 -9.85
C GLU A 80 -1.81 6.49 -8.52
N ALA A 81 -1.80 5.16 -8.33
CA ALA A 81 -1.31 4.55 -7.11
C ALA A 81 0.19 4.78 -6.91
N LEU A 82 0.99 4.70 -7.98
CA LEU A 82 2.41 5.00 -7.94
C LEU A 82 2.69 6.47 -7.66
N GLU A 83 1.90 7.39 -8.23
CA GLU A 83 2.03 8.82 -7.94
C GLU A 83 1.73 9.14 -6.48
N ILE A 84 0.71 8.52 -5.89
CA ILE A 84 0.40 8.64 -4.47
C ILE A 84 1.57 8.07 -3.64
N ALA A 85 2.04 6.87 -3.96
CA ALA A 85 3.15 6.23 -3.25
C ALA A 85 4.43 7.09 -3.29
N ARG A 86 4.74 7.74 -4.41
CA ARG A 86 5.91 8.64 -4.55
C ARG A 86 5.86 9.87 -3.64
N ARG A 87 4.66 10.30 -3.23
CA ARG A 87 4.46 11.45 -2.34
C ARG A 87 4.52 11.05 -0.86
N MET A 88 4.56 9.76 -0.55
CA MET A 88 4.59 9.27 0.82
C MET A 88 6.00 9.34 1.40
N VAL A 89 6.09 9.87 2.62
CA VAL A 89 7.33 9.84 3.41
C VAL A 89 7.55 8.45 4.01
N CYS A 90 6.47 7.75 4.35
CA CYS A 90 6.53 6.41 4.89
C CYS A 90 6.76 5.36 3.78
N PRO A 91 7.64 4.37 4.00
CA PRO A 91 7.83 3.29 3.05
C PRO A 91 6.53 2.55 2.74
N CYS A 92 6.23 2.37 1.46
CA CYS A 92 4.97 1.77 1.03
C CYS A 92 5.11 0.97 -0.27
N LEU A 93 4.18 0.04 -0.48
CA LEU A 93 4.03 -0.70 -1.73
C LEU A 93 2.70 -0.35 -2.37
N VAL A 94 2.66 -0.39 -3.70
CA VAL A 94 1.39 -0.47 -4.42
C VAL A 94 1.02 -1.94 -4.52
N LEU A 95 -0.18 -2.29 -4.08
CA LEU A 95 -0.75 -3.63 -4.24
C LEU A 95 -1.82 -3.59 -5.32
N TYR A 96 -1.85 -4.62 -6.16
CA TYR A 96 -2.94 -4.88 -7.10
C TYR A 96 -3.74 -6.09 -6.65
N CYS A 97 -5.07 -5.96 -6.71
CA CYS A 97 -6.01 -7.05 -6.54
C CYS A 97 -6.92 -7.15 -7.76
N ALA A 98 -7.02 -8.35 -8.33
CA ALA A 98 -7.82 -8.61 -9.53
C ALA A 98 -9.34 -8.68 -9.27
N GLY A 99 -9.77 -8.81 -8.01
CA GLY A 99 -11.18 -8.93 -7.65
C GLY A 99 -11.38 -9.32 -6.19
N PRO A 100 -12.62 -9.28 -5.66
CA PRO A 100 -12.91 -9.77 -4.31
C PRO A 100 -12.40 -11.21 -4.15
N LEU A 101 -11.57 -11.46 -3.14
CA LEU A 101 -10.90 -12.75 -2.89
C LEU A 101 -9.79 -13.16 -3.90
N GLY A 102 -9.44 -12.29 -4.85
CA GLY A 102 -8.34 -12.53 -5.79
C GLY A 102 -6.96 -12.45 -5.14
N SER A 103 -5.95 -13.00 -5.81
CA SER A 103 -4.56 -12.91 -5.35
C SER A 103 -4.08 -11.46 -5.31
N VAL A 104 -3.49 -11.08 -4.18
CA VAL A 104 -2.86 -9.78 -4.01
C VAL A 104 -1.40 -9.86 -4.43
N SER A 105 -0.97 -8.90 -5.24
CA SER A 105 0.42 -8.81 -5.70
C SER A 105 0.95 -7.39 -5.52
N ALA A 106 2.21 -7.26 -5.10
CA ALA A 106 2.88 -5.96 -5.09
C ALA A 106 3.33 -5.61 -6.51
N VAL A 107 3.15 -4.35 -6.91
CA VAL A 107 3.53 -3.82 -8.22
C VAL A 107 4.47 -2.62 -8.04
N ALA A 108 5.49 -2.55 -8.91
CA ALA A 108 6.52 -1.50 -8.91
C ALA A 108 6.48 -0.64 -10.18
#